data_AF-A0A1I2FVC1-F1
#
_entry.id   AF-A0A1I2FVC1-F1
#
_cell.length_a   1.000
_cell.length_b   1.000
_cell.length_c   1.000
_cell.angle_alpha   90.00
_cell.angle_beta   90.00
_cell.angle_gamma   90.00
#
_symmetry.space_group_name_H-M   'P 1'
#
loop_
_entity.id
_entity.type
_entity.pdbx_description
1 polymer ?
#
loop_
_entity_poly.entity_id
_entity_poly.type
_entity_poly.pdbx_seq_one_letter_code
_entity_poly.pdbx_strand_id
1 'polypeptide(L)'
;MLIAKEKRKKNIAEYILYLWQVEDLLRALKFDPEQIDQNLVARFEVDKDTRKEIADWYQNLALMMEKERITQQGHLQFVLNLIDDLYQFHLQLLGTRKDPQYPALFQLAKPVIEEFKTKSATQEDNDIRFAFQALYSIVLLRLQKKEISTSTQTAMEHISKLIAHLSARYLQFEQGKFEL
;
A
#
# COMPACT_ATOMS: atom_id res chain seq x y z
N MET A 1 8.15 -13.80 2.99
CA MET A 1 8.92 -13.12 4.05
C MET A 1 8.03 -12.84 5.28
N LEU A 2 8.58 -13.00 6.49
CA LEU A 2 7.85 -12.89 7.77
C LEU A 2 7.20 -11.51 7.98
N ILE A 3 7.89 -10.41 7.63
CA ILE A 3 7.35 -9.05 7.79
C ILE A 3 6.13 -8.82 6.88
N ALA A 4 6.21 -9.27 5.62
CA ALA A 4 5.09 -9.25 4.68
C ALA A 4 3.88 -10.04 5.21
N LYS A 5 4.11 -11.25 5.73
CA LYS A 5 3.06 -12.09 6.33
C LYS A 5 2.47 -11.47 7.59
N GLU A 6 3.29 -10.87 8.45
CA GLU A 6 2.84 -10.18 9.66
C GLU A 6 2.03 -8.93 9.33
N LYS A 7 2.51 -8.09 8.39
CA LYS A 7 1.80 -6.89 7.96
C LYS A 7 0.44 -7.24 7.36
N ARG A 8 0.33 -8.24 6.47
CA ARG A 8 -0.98 -8.65 5.94
C ARG A 8 -1.95 -9.11 7.03
N LYS A 9 -1.45 -9.79 8.06
CA LYS A 9 -2.26 -10.26 9.20
C LYS A 9 -2.71 -9.12 10.14
N LYS A 10 -1.89 -8.07 10.29
CA LYS A 10 -2.12 -6.97 11.23
C LYS A 10 -2.83 -5.77 10.57
N ASN A 11 -2.38 -5.37 9.39
CA ASN A 11 -2.83 -4.17 8.69
C ASN A 11 -2.56 -4.27 7.17
N ILE A 12 -3.62 -4.49 6.41
CA ILE A 12 -3.56 -4.60 4.94
C ILE A 12 -3.00 -3.33 4.27
N ALA A 13 -3.28 -2.13 4.79
CA ALA A 13 -2.74 -0.90 4.21
C ALA A 13 -1.22 -0.78 4.37
N GLU A 14 -0.69 -1.12 5.55
CA GLU A 14 0.77 -1.18 5.74
C GLU A 14 1.42 -2.21 4.83
N TYR A 15 0.74 -3.32 4.59
CA TYR A 15 1.22 -4.36 3.69
C TYR A 15 1.30 -3.86 2.24
N ILE A 16 0.25 -3.20 1.75
CA ILE A 16 0.21 -2.62 0.39
C ILE A 16 1.32 -1.57 0.23
N LEU A 17 1.41 -0.60 1.15
CA LEU A 17 2.44 0.45 1.08
C LEU A 17 3.85 -0.13 1.18
N TYR A 18 4.05 -1.18 1.98
CA TYR A 18 5.32 -1.88 2.04
C TYR A 18 5.68 -2.55 0.71
N LEU A 19 4.72 -3.19 0.03
CA LEU A 19 4.99 -3.80 -1.27
C LEU A 19 5.32 -2.76 -2.34
N TRP A 20 4.67 -1.61 -2.36
CA TRP A 20 5.03 -0.52 -3.27
C TRP A 20 6.47 -0.03 -3.04
N GLN A 21 6.90 0.09 -1.79
CA GLN A 21 8.30 0.41 -1.46
C GLN A 21 9.25 -0.67 -1.99
N VAL A 22 8.89 -1.96 -1.84
CA VAL A 22 9.71 -3.07 -2.34
C VAL A 22 9.81 -3.04 -3.86
N GLU A 23 8.71 -2.81 -4.58
CA GLU A 23 8.71 -2.66 -6.04
C GLU A 23 9.67 -1.55 -6.49
N ASP A 24 9.64 -0.38 -5.83
CA ASP A 24 10.54 0.73 -6.16
C ASP A 24 12.00 0.43 -5.83
N LEU A 25 12.26 -0.29 -4.74
CA LEU A 25 13.61 -0.76 -4.42
C LEU A 25 14.13 -1.74 -5.47
N LEU A 26 13.30 -2.68 -5.92
CA LEU A 26 13.66 -3.63 -6.97
C LEU A 26 13.97 -2.90 -8.30
N ARG A 27 13.16 -1.89 -8.66
CA ARG A 27 13.43 -1.02 -9.82
C ARG A 27 14.74 -0.26 -9.67
N ALA A 28 14.99 0.33 -8.50
CA ALA A 28 16.21 1.09 -8.23
C ALA A 28 17.48 0.21 -8.33
N LEU A 29 17.37 -1.06 -7.94
CA LEU A 29 18.43 -2.07 -8.05
C LEU A 29 18.45 -2.76 -9.43
N LYS A 30 17.62 -2.31 -10.37
CA LYS A 30 17.50 -2.86 -11.74
C LYS A 30 17.26 -4.38 -11.76
N PHE A 31 16.60 -4.90 -10.73
CA PHE A 31 16.33 -6.33 -10.56
C PHE A 31 17.61 -7.20 -10.50
N ASP A 32 18.77 -6.61 -10.21
CA ASP A 32 20.04 -7.34 -10.14
C ASP A 32 20.13 -8.22 -8.88
N PRO A 33 20.31 -9.55 -9.03
CA PRO A 33 20.38 -10.49 -7.90
C PRO A 33 21.42 -10.14 -6.84
N GLU A 34 22.61 -9.69 -7.26
CA GLU A 34 23.72 -9.38 -6.36
C GLU A 34 23.42 -8.11 -5.58
N GLN A 35 22.88 -7.09 -6.26
CA GLN A 35 22.45 -5.85 -5.65
C GLN A 35 21.30 -6.07 -4.65
N ILE A 36 20.34 -6.94 -4.97
CA ILE A 36 19.24 -7.31 -4.06
C ILE A 36 19.79 -7.96 -2.79
N ASP A 37 20.72 -8.91 -2.92
CA ASP A 37 21.32 -9.56 -1.76
C ASP A 37 22.10 -8.56 -0.89
N GLN A 38 22.98 -7.77 -1.50
CA GLN A 38 23.84 -6.82 -0.79
C GLN A 38 23.08 -5.65 -0.16
N ASN A 39 22.02 -5.14 -0.80
CA ASN A 39 21.35 -3.92 -0.33
C ASN A 39 20.07 -4.19 0.45
N LEU A 40 19.37 -5.31 0.21
CA LEU A 40 18.10 -5.62 0.87
C LEU A 40 18.25 -6.77 1.86
N VAL A 41 18.80 -7.90 1.42
CA VAL A 41 18.91 -9.12 2.25
C VAL A 41 19.94 -8.93 3.36
N ALA A 42 21.09 -8.30 3.07
CA ALA A 42 22.16 -8.09 4.04
C ALA A 42 21.77 -7.21 5.24
N ARG A 43 20.67 -6.44 5.14
CA ARG A 43 20.14 -5.63 6.26
C ARG A 43 19.52 -6.46 7.38
N PHE A 44 19.27 -7.75 7.14
CA PHE A 44 18.71 -8.66 8.12
C PHE A 44 19.82 -9.46 8.82
N GLU A 45 19.92 -9.27 10.13
CA GLU A 45 20.78 -10.07 11.02
C GLU A 45 20.04 -11.36 11.41
N VAL A 46 20.05 -12.34 10.49
CA VAL A 46 19.35 -13.62 10.64
C VAL A 46 20.26 -14.80 10.28
N ASP A 47 19.85 -16.02 10.63
CA ASP A 47 20.56 -17.24 10.27
C ASP A 47 20.56 -17.48 8.75
N LYS A 48 21.38 -18.44 8.30
CA LYS A 48 21.59 -18.71 6.87
C LYS A 48 20.33 -19.18 6.15
N ASP A 49 19.49 -19.98 6.81
CA ASP A 49 18.28 -20.53 6.19
C ASP A 49 17.24 -19.42 6.04
N THR A 50 17.01 -18.63 7.09
CA THR A 50 16.14 -17.45 7.03
C THR A 50 16.64 -16.43 6.01
N ARG A 51 17.96 -16.20 5.93
CA ARG A 51 18.55 -15.30 4.92
C ARG A 51 18.20 -15.76 3.49
N LYS A 52 18.31 -17.06 3.23
CA LYS A 52 17.95 -17.65 1.93
C LYS A 52 16.46 -17.45 1.62
N GLU A 53 15.58 -17.67 2.58
CA GLU A 53 14.13 -17.42 2.39
C GLU A 53 13.82 -15.95 2.06
N ILE A 54 14.55 -15.00 2.67
CA ILE A 54 14.39 -13.58 2.37
C ILE A 54 14.86 -13.27 0.95
N ALA A 55 16.02 -13.78 0.55
CA ALA A 55 16.55 -13.63 -0.81
C ALA A 55 15.57 -14.21 -1.86
N ASP A 56 15.12 -15.44 -1.65
CA ASP A 56 14.15 -16.10 -2.52
C ASP A 56 12.84 -15.32 -2.62
N TRP A 57 12.39 -14.68 -1.53
CA TRP A 57 11.18 -13.85 -1.55
C TRP A 57 11.33 -12.60 -2.43
N TYR A 58 12.45 -11.88 -2.33
CA TYR A 58 12.72 -10.72 -3.20
C TYR A 58 12.88 -11.15 -4.66
N GLN A 59 13.60 -12.24 -4.91
CA GLN A 59 13.78 -12.83 -6.25
C GLN A 59 12.44 -13.19 -6.89
N ASN A 60 11.53 -13.80 -6.13
CA ASN A 60 10.20 -14.14 -6.62
C ASN A 60 9.38 -12.90 -6.97
N LEU A 61 9.45 -11.82 -6.16
CA LEU A 61 8.80 -10.55 -6.50
C LEU A 61 9.36 -9.94 -7.78
N ALA A 62 10.69 -9.90 -7.93
CA ALA A 62 11.35 -9.43 -9.15
C ALA A 62 10.88 -10.20 -10.39
N LEU A 63 10.87 -11.54 -10.30
CA LEU A 63 10.41 -12.42 -11.37
C LEU A 63 8.93 -12.19 -11.72
N MET A 64 8.07 -11.94 -10.73
CA MET A 64 6.67 -11.59 -11.00
C MET A 64 6.54 -10.26 -11.73
N MET A 65 7.29 -9.23 -11.32
CA MET A 65 7.28 -7.92 -11.99
C MET A 65 7.76 -8.01 -13.44
N GLU A 66 8.76 -8.86 -13.72
CA GLU A 66 9.21 -9.15 -15.08
C GLU A 66 8.15 -9.85 -15.91
N LYS A 67 7.53 -10.92 -15.37
CA LYS A 67 6.47 -11.68 -16.06
C LYS A 67 5.25 -10.82 -16.36
N GLU A 68 4.89 -9.93 -15.44
CA GLU A 68 3.79 -8.98 -15.59
C GLU A 68 4.17 -7.74 -16.41
N ARG A 69 5.44 -7.60 -16.84
CA ARG A 69 5.96 -6.50 -17.66
C ARG A 69 5.81 -5.11 -17.02
N ILE A 70 5.93 -5.03 -15.70
CA ILE A 70 5.81 -3.81 -14.88
C ILE A 70 7.16 -3.32 -14.31
N THR A 71 8.25 -3.67 -14.99
CA THR A 71 9.63 -3.35 -14.55
C THR A 71 9.94 -1.85 -14.59
N GLN A 72 9.18 -1.06 -15.33
CA GLN A 72 9.36 0.40 -15.42
C GLN A 72 8.32 1.17 -14.58
N GLN A 73 7.07 0.71 -14.56
CA GLN A 73 5.96 1.37 -13.90
C GLN A 73 4.83 0.37 -13.60
N GLY A 74 3.91 0.74 -12.73
CA GLY A 74 2.77 -0.08 -12.32
C GLY A 74 3.00 -0.80 -10.99
N HIS A 75 2.07 -1.68 -10.63
CA HIS A 75 2.15 -2.50 -9.41
C HIS A 75 1.77 -3.93 -9.74
N LEU A 76 2.28 -4.87 -8.96
CA LEU A 76 1.97 -6.29 -9.09
C LEU A 76 0.45 -6.51 -9.04
N GLN A 77 -0.08 -7.35 -9.92
CA GLN A 77 -1.52 -7.54 -10.08
C GLN A 77 -2.19 -7.97 -8.77
N PHE A 78 -1.54 -8.82 -7.97
CA PHE A 78 -2.11 -9.22 -6.68
C PHE A 78 -2.21 -8.05 -5.68
N VAL A 79 -1.35 -7.03 -5.79
CA VAL A 79 -1.42 -5.82 -4.97
C VAL A 79 -2.58 -4.95 -5.42
N LEU A 80 -2.77 -4.82 -6.74
CA LEU A 80 -3.94 -4.12 -7.30
C LEU A 80 -5.24 -4.79 -6.83
N ASN A 81 -5.31 -6.12 -6.86
CA ASN A 81 -6.49 -6.86 -6.40
C ASN A 81 -6.79 -6.58 -4.91
N LEU A 82 -5.77 -6.47 -4.04
CA LEU A 82 -5.98 -6.12 -2.62
C LEU A 82 -6.57 -4.70 -2.45
N ILE A 83 -6.17 -3.76 -3.30
CA ILE A 83 -6.72 -2.40 -3.30
C ILE A 83 -8.16 -2.43 -3.82
N ASP A 84 -8.45 -3.25 -4.81
CA ASP A 84 -9.80 -3.40 -5.37
C ASP A 84 -10.74 -4.06 -4.35
N ASP A 85 -10.28 -5.06 -3.59
CA ASP A 85 -11.04 -5.66 -2.48
C ASP A 85 -11.39 -4.60 -1.42
N LEU A 86 -10.42 -3.77 -1.04
CA LEU A 86 -10.65 -2.65 -0.10
C LEU A 86 -11.61 -1.62 -0.67
N TYR A 87 -11.56 -1.35 -1.97
CA TYR A 87 -12.48 -0.45 -2.64
C TYR A 87 -13.91 -1.00 -2.65
N GLN A 88 -14.11 -2.28 -2.96
CA GLN A 88 -15.43 -2.91 -2.87
C GLN A 88 -15.98 -2.84 -1.45
N PHE A 89 -15.14 -3.14 -0.44
CA PHE A 89 -15.53 -3.03 0.95
C PHE A 89 -15.86 -1.58 1.37
N HIS A 90 -15.09 -0.60 0.87
CA HIS A 90 -15.39 0.82 1.03
C HIS A 90 -16.78 1.19 0.52
N LEU A 91 -17.16 0.75 -0.69
CA LEU A 91 -18.47 1.00 -1.27
C LEU A 91 -19.59 0.37 -0.42
N GLN A 92 -19.38 -0.84 0.07
CA GLN A 92 -20.33 -1.52 0.96
C GLN A 92 -20.51 -0.79 2.28
N LEU A 93 -19.44 -0.29 2.90
CA LEU A 93 -19.53 0.51 4.13
C LEU A 93 -20.34 1.80 3.93
N LEU A 94 -20.18 2.46 2.78
CA LEU A 94 -20.97 3.65 2.45
C LEU A 94 -22.46 3.33 2.23
N GLY A 95 -22.78 2.14 1.70
CA GLY A 95 -24.15 1.72 1.41
C GLY A 95 -24.95 1.17 2.59
N THR A 96 -24.30 0.50 3.55
CA THR A 96 -24.97 -0.35 4.56
C THR A 96 -25.28 0.36 5.88
N ARG A 97 -24.70 1.54 6.13
CA ARG A 97 -24.78 2.30 7.42
C ARG A 97 -24.33 1.52 8.67
N LYS A 98 -23.77 0.31 8.52
CA LYS A 98 -23.25 -0.52 9.64
C LYS A 98 -22.06 0.11 10.35
N ASP A 99 -21.40 1.04 9.68
CA ASP A 99 -20.35 1.87 10.25
C ASP A 99 -20.72 3.36 10.13
N PRO A 100 -21.38 3.93 11.16
CA PRO A 100 -21.86 5.32 11.11
C PRO A 100 -20.74 6.37 11.03
N GLN A 101 -19.52 6.03 11.48
CA GLN A 101 -18.38 6.95 11.42
C GLN A 101 -17.68 6.95 10.07
N TYR A 102 -17.81 5.86 9.29
CA TYR A 102 -17.12 5.72 8.01
C TYR A 102 -17.43 6.81 6.99
N PRO A 103 -18.71 7.19 6.75
CA PRO A 103 -19.01 8.27 5.82
C PRO A 103 -18.37 9.61 6.22
N ALA A 104 -18.33 9.93 7.52
CA ALA A 104 -17.70 11.16 7.99
C ALA A 104 -16.19 11.18 7.76
N LEU A 105 -15.51 10.06 8.01
CA LEU A 105 -14.08 9.91 7.70
C LEU A 105 -13.81 10.08 6.20
N PHE A 106 -14.65 9.49 5.35
CA PHE A 106 -14.52 9.61 3.92
C PHE A 106 -14.75 11.05 3.42
N GLN A 107 -15.78 11.75 3.94
CA GLN A 107 -16.03 13.14 3.56
C GLN A 107 -14.85 14.07 3.89
N LEU A 108 -14.17 13.85 5.03
CA LEU A 108 -12.99 14.63 5.40
C LEU A 108 -11.79 14.36 4.49
N ALA A 109 -11.64 13.12 4.01
CA ALA A 109 -10.56 12.71 3.13
C ALA A 109 -10.81 13.06 1.65
N LYS A 110 -12.07 13.16 1.25
CA LYS A 110 -12.50 13.32 -0.15
C LYS A 110 -11.80 14.47 -0.89
N PRO A 111 -11.63 15.68 -0.35
CA PRO A 111 -10.97 16.77 -1.08
C PRO A 111 -9.55 16.40 -1.57
N VAL A 112 -8.81 15.65 -0.75
CA VAL A 112 -7.45 15.21 -1.07
C VAL A 112 -7.47 14.10 -2.12
N ILE A 113 -8.43 13.17 -2.03
CA ILE A 113 -8.63 12.11 -3.02
C ILE A 113 -8.93 12.71 -4.39
N GLU A 114 -9.83 13.68 -4.46
CA GLU A 114 -10.19 14.39 -5.70
C GLU A 114 -9.00 15.18 -6.28
N GLU A 115 -8.16 15.77 -5.43
CA GLU A 115 -6.93 16.43 -5.90
C GLU A 115 -5.99 15.43 -6.60
N PHE A 116 -5.81 14.23 -6.06
CA PHE A 116 -5.00 13.19 -6.69
C PHE A 116 -5.67 12.65 -7.96
N LYS A 117 -6.99 12.47 -7.95
CA LYS A 117 -7.77 12.02 -9.09
C LYS A 117 -7.68 12.98 -10.27
N THR A 118 -7.86 14.27 -10.04
CA THR A 118 -7.77 15.32 -11.08
C THR A 118 -6.36 15.46 -11.68
N LYS A 119 -5.31 15.11 -10.93
CA LYS A 119 -3.93 15.08 -11.41
C LYS A 119 -3.56 13.78 -12.15
N SER A 120 -4.38 12.74 -12.02
CA SER A 120 -4.14 11.47 -12.70
C SER A 120 -4.53 11.54 -14.17
N ALA A 121 -3.72 10.92 -15.02
CA ALA A 121 -4.05 10.73 -16.43
C ALA A 121 -5.06 9.58 -16.65
N THR A 122 -5.35 8.79 -15.62
CA THR A 122 -6.27 7.65 -15.68
C THR A 122 -7.69 8.06 -15.31
N GLN A 123 -8.66 7.66 -16.15
CA GLN A 123 -10.08 7.68 -15.78
C GLN A 123 -10.38 6.44 -14.93
N GLU A 124 -10.07 6.52 -13.64
CA GLU A 124 -10.38 5.49 -12.65
C GLU A 124 -11.21 6.10 -11.51
N ASP A 125 -12.18 5.33 -10.98
CA ASP A 125 -13.07 5.77 -9.90
C ASP A 125 -12.74 5.10 -8.55
N ASN A 126 -11.56 4.49 -8.43
CA ASN A 126 -11.10 3.83 -7.21
C ASN A 126 -10.51 4.85 -6.23
N ASP A 127 -11.37 5.44 -5.40
CA ASP A 127 -11.00 6.42 -4.36
C ASP A 127 -9.94 5.87 -3.38
N ILE A 128 -9.97 4.56 -3.12
CA ILE A 128 -9.02 3.91 -2.23
C ILE A 128 -7.63 3.85 -2.88
N ARG A 129 -7.53 3.60 -4.19
CA ARG A 129 -6.25 3.68 -4.90
C ARG A 129 -5.64 5.08 -4.81
N PHE A 130 -6.43 6.13 -5.05
CA PHE A 130 -5.94 7.51 -4.94
C PHE A 130 -5.53 7.86 -3.51
N ALA A 131 -6.25 7.36 -2.50
CA ALA A 131 -5.84 7.49 -1.11
C ALA A 131 -4.48 6.81 -0.83
N PHE A 132 -4.23 5.61 -1.37
CA PHE A 132 -2.91 4.97 -1.27
C PHE A 132 -1.82 5.75 -2.00
N GLN A 133 -2.08 6.26 -3.20
CA GLN A 133 -1.16 7.13 -3.93
C GLN A 133 -0.82 8.39 -3.13
N ALA A 134 -1.80 9.01 -2.48
CA ALA A 134 -1.60 10.15 -1.61
C ALA A 134 -0.68 9.81 -0.43
N LEU A 135 -0.96 8.72 0.29
CA LEU A 135 -0.10 8.26 1.40
C LEU A 135 1.32 7.93 0.94
N TYR A 136 1.46 7.28 -0.21
CA TYR A 136 2.77 6.90 -0.74
C TYR A 136 3.57 8.11 -1.21
N SER A 137 2.92 9.13 -1.78
CA SER A 137 3.59 10.36 -2.20
C SER A 137 4.32 11.05 -1.03
N ILE A 138 3.74 10.98 0.18
CA ILE A 138 4.36 11.50 1.41
C ILE A 138 5.56 10.67 1.84
N VAL A 139 5.48 9.35 1.71
CA VAL A 139 6.64 8.47 1.97
C VAL A 139 7.80 8.89 1.07
N LEU A 140 7.54 9.09 -0.23
CA LEU A 140 8.56 9.52 -1.19
C LEU A 140 9.14 10.89 -0.84
N LEU A 141 8.31 11.87 -0.49
CA LEU A 141 8.78 13.21 -0.08
C LEU A 141 9.67 13.16 1.16
N ARG A 142 9.31 12.33 2.15
CA ARG A 142 10.13 12.11 3.36
C ARG A 142 11.47 11.46 3.04
N LEU A 143 11.49 10.45 2.17
CA LEU A 143 12.73 9.82 1.71
C LEU A 143 13.64 10.82 0.98
N GLN A 144 13.06 11.76 0.24
CA GLN A 144 13.77 12.86 -0.42
C GLN A 144 14.16 14.01 0.53
N LYS A 145 13.86 13.91 1.84
CA LYS A 145 14.08 14.97 2.85
C LYS A 145 13.49 16.33 2.45
N LYS A 146 12.40 16.32 1.68
CA LYS A 146 11.69 17.55 1.31
C LYS A 146 10.81 18.02 2.47
N GLU A 147 10.75 19.33 2.66
CA GLU A 147 9.84 19.93 3.62
C GLU A 147 8.38 19.68 3.20
N ILE A 148 7.56 19.29 4.18
CA ILE A 148 6.13 19.05 3.99
C ILE A 148 5.40 20.15 4.75
N SER A 149 4.63 20.96 4.02
CA SER A 149 3.86 22.05 4.62
C SER A 149 2.83 21.52 5.62
N THR A 150 2.46 22.35 6.58
CA THR A 150 1.43 22.00 7.58
C THR A 150 0.09 21.66 6.94
N SER A 151 -0.29 22.36 5.86
CA SER A 151 -1.53 22.07 5.13
C SER A 151 -1.52 20.67 4.50
N THR A 152 -0.39 20.27 3.91
CA THR A 152 -0.20 18.92 3.38
C THR A 152 -0.21 17.89 4.51
N GLN A 153 0.39 18.17 5.66
CA GLN A 153 0.35 17.24 6.80
C GLN A 153 -1.10 16.99 7.27
N THR A 154 -1.89 18.04 7.49
CA THR A 154 -3.29 17.92 7.90
C THR A 154 -4.14 17.17 6.88
N ALA A 155 -3.97 17.46 5.59
CA ALA A 155 -4.64 16.74 4.50
C ALA A 155 -4.34 15.22 4.55
N MET A 156 -3.08 14.87 4.84
CA MET A 156 -2.64 13.47 4.91
C MET A 156 -3.10 12.76 6.17
N GLU A 157 -3.33 13.48 7.26
CA GLU A 157 -3.96 12.90 8.46
C GLU A 157 -5.37 12.41 8.17
N HIS A 158 -6.16 13.14 7.38
CA HIS A 158 -7.51 12.71 7.02
C HIS A 158 -7.49 11.41 6.20
N ILE A 159 -6.62 11.32 5.20
CA ILE A 159 -6.42 10.10 4.41
C ILE A 159 -5.93 8.95 5.28
N SER A 160 -4.96 9.21 6.16
CA SER A 160 -4.40 8.19 7.06
C SER A 160 -5.47 7.62 7.99
N LYS A 161 -6.33 8.48 8.56
CA LYS A 161 -7.45 8.07 9.42
C LYS A 161 -8.47 7.23 8.65
N LEU A 162 -8.84 7.64 7.43
CA LEU A 162 -9.74 6.87 6.57
C LEU A 162 -9.20 5.47 6.29
N ILE A 163 -7.95 5.38 5.81
CA ILE A 163 -7.34 4.10 5.41
C ILE A 163 -7.06 3.20 6.61
N ALA A 164 -6.65 3.76 7.75
CA ALA A 164 -6.48 3.00 8.98
C ALA A 164 -7.81 2.38 9.46
N HIS A 165 -8.89 3.18 9.46
CA HIS A 165 -10.21 2.70 9.84
C HIS A 165 -10.76 1.65 8.87
N LEU A 166 -10.63 1.90 7.56
CA LEU A 166 -11.02 0.93 6.53
C LEU A 166 -10.30 -0.40 6.70
N SER A 167 -8.98 -0.36 6.89
CA SER A 167 -8.14 -1.55 7.07
C SER A 167 -8.51 -2.34 8.32
N ALA A 168 -8.82 -1.64 9.42
CA ALA A 168 -9.25 -2.27 10.66
C ALA A 168 -10.61 -2.97 10.50
N ARG A 169 -11.57 -2.32 9.82
CA ARG A 169 -12.88 -2.92 9.53
C ARG A 169 -12.78 -4.08 8.56
N TYR A 170 -11.95 -3.98 7.54
CA TYR A 170 -11.71 -5.06 6.59
C TYR A 170 -11.14 -6.29 7.30
N LEU A 171 -10.17 -6.12 8.20
CA LEU A 171 -9.65 -7.22 8.99
C LEU A 171 -10.71 -7.87 9.90
N GLN A 172 -11.60 -7.07 10.50
CA GLN A 172 -12.71 -7.60 11.29
C GLN A 172 -13.70 -8.38 10.41
N PHE A 173 -13.98 -7.88 9.20
CA PHE A 173 -14.83 -8.55 8.22
C PHE A 173 -14.24 -9.89 7.76
N GLU A 174 -12.96 -9.94 7.40
CA GLU A 174 -12.24 -11.18 7.04
C GLU A 174 -12.24 -12.21 8.18
N GLN A 175 -12.33 -11.76 9.44
CA GLN A 175 -12.38 -12.62 10.62
C GLN A 175 -13.81 -12.99 11.06
N GLY A 176 -14.85 -12.54 10.34
CA GLY A 176 -16.25 -12.76 10.72
C GLY A 176 -16.68 -12.00 11.99
N LYS A 177 -15.93 -10.95 12.37
CA LYS A 177 -16.21 -10.11 13.56
C LYS A 177 -16.93 -8.80 13.22
N PHE A 178 -17.16 -8.56 11.93
CA PHE A 178 -17.91 -7.41 11.42
C PHE A 178 -18.75 -7.88 10.25
N GLU A 179 -20.03 -7.52 10.25
CA GLU A 179 -21.00 -7.89 9.21
C GLU A 179 -21.57 -6.62 8.55
N LEU A 180 -21.66 -6.66 7.23
CA LEU A 180 -22.19 -5.60 6.37
C LEU A 180 -23.72 -5.61 6.30
#